data_AF-A0A382NLC8-F1
#
_entry.id   AF-A0A382NLC8-F1
#
_cell.length_a   1.000
_cell.length_b   1.000
_cell.length_c   1.000
_cell.angle_alpha   90.00
_cell.angle_beta   90.00
_cell.angle_gamma   90.00
#
_symmetry.space_group_name_H-M   'P 1'
#
loop_
_entity.id
_entity.type
_entity.pdbx_description
1 polymer ?
#
loop_
_entity_poly.entity_id
_entity_poly.type
_entity_poly.pdbx_seq_one_letter_code
_entity_poly.pdbx_strand_id
1 'polypeptide(L)' 'MSTKEYRKILLNGQSIQVTVEGNELVTEDGKSVDIEEAQHLPPTQPSKIICVHLNYESRVKEYI' A
#
# COMPACT_ATOMS: atom_id res chain seq x y z
N MET A 1 3.29 11.85 -18.30
CA MET A 1 3.75 10.54 -17.79
C MET A 1 2.56 9.90 -17.10
N SER A 2 2.23 8.63 -17.39
CA SER A 2 1.23 7.95 -16.58
C SER A 2 1.84 7.66 -15.21
N THR A 3 1.03 7.78 -14.16
CA THR A 3 1.43 7.38 -12.81
C THR A 3 1.51 5.86 -12.77
N LYS A 4 2.61 5.33 -12.24
CA LYS A 4 2.79 3.89 -12.04
C LYS A 4 2.53 3.56 -10.58
N GLU A 5 1.65 2.59 -10.32
CA GLU A 5 1.33 2.14 -8.97
C GLU A 5 2.12 0.87 -8.64
N TYR A 6 2.71 0.85 -7.45
CA TYR A 6 3.40 -0.31 -6.90
C TYR A 6 2.70 -0.80 -5.64
N ARG A 7 2.61 -2.12 -5.48
CA ARG A 7 2.10 -2.76 -4.26
C ARG A 7 3.09 -3.80 -3.76
N LYS A 8 2.96 -4.17 -2.48
CA LYS A 8 3.58 -5.37 -1.94
C LYS A 8 2.52 -6.44 -1.77
N ILE A 9 2.81 -7.65 -2.20
CA ILE A 9 1.93 -8.81 -2.02
C ILE A 9 2.69 -9.97 -1.41
N LEU A 10 1.97 -10.87 -0.76
CA LEU A 10 2.48 -12.18 -0.39
C LEU A 10 2.27 -13.13 -1.57
N LEU A 11 3.37 -13.62 -2.15
CA LEU A 11 3.34 -14.59 -3.23
C LEU A 11 4.34 -15.70 -2.90
N ASN A 12 3.85 -16.95 -2.86
CA ASN A 12 4.64 -18.13 -2.49
C ASN A 12 5.39 -17.98 -1.15
N GLY A 13 4.76 -17.34 -0.17
CA GLY A 13 5.34 -17.10 1.16
C GLY A 13 6.36 -15.97 1.23
N GLN A 14 6.58 -15.22 0.14
CA GLN A 14 7.52 -14.11 0.08
C GLN A 14 6.80 -12.77 -0.14
N SER A 15 7.30 -11.72 0.51
CA SER A 15 6.86 -10.34 0.24
C SER A 15 7.52 -9.85 -1.04
N ILE A 16 6.75 -9.65 -2.10
CA ILE A 16 7.24 -9.23 -3.41
C ILE A 16 6.61 -7.89 -3.80
N GLN A 17 7.39 -7.00 -4.42
CA GLN A 17 6.87 -5.77 -5.02
C GLN A 17 6.38 -6.04 -6.44
N VAL A 18 5.20 -5.53 -6.77
CA VAL A 18 4.52 -5.70 -8.05
C VAL A 18 4.07 -4.35 -8.61
N THR A 19 3.86 -4.28 -9.92
CA THR A 19 3.21 -3.16 -10.60
C THR A 19 1.72 -3.48 -10.78
N VAL A 20 0.85 -2.48 -10.63
CA VAL A 20 -0.56 -2.62 -11.00
C VAL A 20 -0.76 -2.30 -12.49
N GLU A 21 -1.31 -3.26 -13.23
CA GLU A 21 -1.65 -3.13 -14.65
C GLU A 21 -3.12 -3.54 -14.86
N GLY A 22 -4.02 -2.56 -14.77
CA GLY A 22 -5.46 -2.83 -14.80
C GLY A 22 -5.90 -3.63 -13.57
N ASN A 23 -6.38 -4.86 -13.81
CA ASN A 23 -6.79 -5.80 -12.75
C ASN A 23 -5.70 -6.85 -12.43
N GLU A 24 -4.50 -6.71 -12.99
CA GLU A 24 -3.39 -7.61 -12.74
C GLU A 24 -2.28 -6.95 -11.91
N LEU A 25 -1.63 -7.77 -11.10
CA LEU A 25 -0.43 -7.45 -10.37
C LEU A 25 0.75 -8.16 -11.01
N VAL A 26 1.63 -7.40 -11.66
CA VAL A 26 2.74 -7.90 -12.46
C VAL A 26 4.04 -7.86 -11.66
N THR A 27 4.68 -9.00 -11.49
CA THR A 27 6.00 -9.13 -10.86
C THR A 27 7.10 -8.65 -11.80
N GLU A 28 8.30 -8.40 -11.27
CA GLU A 28 9.45 -7.98 -12.08
C GLU A 28 9.87 -9.03 -13.14
N ASP A 29 9.67 -10.32 -12.87
CA ASP A 29 9.89 -11.42 -13.82
C ASP A 29 8.71 -11.68 -14.78
N GLY A 30 7.67 -10.84 -14.74
CA GLY A 30 6.56 -10.83 -15.69
C GLY A 30 5.43 -11.82 -15.40
N LYS A 31 5.39 -12.44 -14.21
CA LYS A 31 4.22 -13.22 -13.77
C LYS A 31 3.11 -12.27 -13.34
N SER A 32 1.86 -12.66 -13.56
CA SER A 32 0.71 -11.92 -13.09
C SER A 32 -0.14 -12.69 -12.10
N VAL A 33 -0.79 -11.94 -11.22
CA VAL A 33 -1.79 -12.42 -10.25
C VAL A 33 -2.98 -11.48 -10.34
N ASP A 34 -4.20 -12.01 -10.30
CA ASP A 34 -5.41 -11.20 -10.22
C ASP A 34 -5.39 -10.36 -8.92
N ILE A 35 -5.76 -9.09 -9.03
CA ILE A 35 -5.68 -8.13 -7.92
C ILE A 35 -6.58 -8.51 -6.72
N GLU A 36 -7.70 -9.18 -6.98
CA GLU A 36 -8.67 -9.62 -5.96
C GLU A 36 -8.22 -10.91 -5.26
N GLU A 37 -7.46 -11.76 -5.95
CA GLU A 37 -6.93 -13.02 -5.42
C GLU A 37 -5.62 -12.82 -4.62
N ALA A 38 -4.95 -11.67 -4.80
CA ALA A 38 -3.68 -11.40 -4.16
C ALA A 38 -3.84 -10.99 -2.68
N GLN A 39 -3.01 -11.59 -1.81
CA GLN A 39 -2.86 -11.10 -0.45
C GLN A 39 -1.97 -9.84 -0.43
N HIS A 40 -2.59 -8.67 -0.32
CA HIS A 40 -1.88 -7.40 -0.19
C HIS A 40 -1.17 -7.27 1.15
N LEU A 41 0.04 -6.73 1.11
CA LEU A 41 0.85 -6.41 2.27
C LEU A 41 0.94 -4.88 2.42
N PRO A 42 1.23 -4.37 3.64
CA PRO A 42 1.60 -2.98 3.82
C PRO A 42 2.75 -2.58 2.88
N PRO A 43 2.76 -1.36 2.33
CA PRO A 43 3.80 -0.93 1.39
C PRO A 43 5.19 -0.84 2.03
N THR A 44 5.24 -0.73 3.36
CA THR A 44 6.47 -0.61 4.14
C THR A 44 6.31 -1.21 5.52
N GLN A 45 7.43 -1.45 6.20
CA GLN A 45 7.48 -1.81 7.62
C GLN A 45 7.99 -0.58 8.40
N PRO A 46 7.09 0.27 8.92
CA PRO A 46 7.51 1.50 9.59
C PRO A 46 8.20 1.18 10.91
N SER A 47 9.27 1.90 11.24
CA SER A 47 9.93 1.79 12.55
C SER A 47 9.23 2.62 13.63
N LYS A 48 8.59 3.73 13.22
CA LYS A 48 7.74 4.60 14.05
C LYS A 48 6.62 5.18 13.18
N ILE A 49 5.43 5.35 13.74
CA ILE A 49 4.29 6.05 13.13
C ILE A 49 3.98 7.24 14.03
N ILE A 50 4.13 8.46 13.51
CA ILE A 50 3.93 9.70 14.28
C ILE A 50 2.67 10.37 13.75
N CYS A 51 1.75 10.72 14.65
CA CYS A 51 0.50 11.38 14.32
C CYS A 51 0.41 12.74 15.01
N VAL A 52 -0.12 13.71 14.30
CA VAL A 52 -0.41 15.05 14.83
C VAL A 52 -1.72 15.01 15.61
N HIS A 53 -1.72 15.56 16.82
CA HIS A 53 -2.94 15.78 17.59
C HIS A 53 -3.53 17.16 17.23
N LEU A 54 -4.86 17.26 17.27
CA LEU A 54 -5.63 18.48 16.95
C LEU A 54 -5.33 19.09 15.57
N ASN A 55 -5.12 18.26 14.54
CA ASN A 55 -4.83 18.75 13.18
C ASN A 55 -6.02 19.38 12.44
N TYR A 56 -7.16 19.50 13.11
CA TYR A 56 -8.37 20.13 12.61
C TYR A 56 -8.95 21.05 13.67
N GLU A 57 -9.43 22.21 13.26
CA GLU A 57 -10.00 23.23 14.16
C GLU A 57 -11.14 22.69 15.02
N SER A 58 -11.98 21.80 14.47
CA SER A 58 -13.07 21.17 15.22
C SER A 58 -12.57 20.34 16.40
N ARG A 59 -11.44 19.64 16.25
CA ARG A 59 -10.81 18.88 17.33
C ARG A 59 -10.24 19.83 18.38
N VAL A 60 -9.63 20.95 17.98
CA VAL A 60 -9.15 21.98 18.92
C VAL A 60 -10.30 22.46 19.81
N LYS A 61 -11.42 22.89 19.20
CA LYS A 61 -12.60 23.42 19.92
C LYS A 61 -13.32 22.40 20.82
N GLU A 62 -13.14 21.10 20.55
CA GLU A 62 -13.77 20.02 21.33
C GLU A 62 -13.03 19.75 22.65
N TYR A 63 -11.70 19.94 22.68
CA TYR A 63 -10.84 19.51 23.79
C TYR A 63 -10.14 20.67 24.55
N ILE A 64 -10.24 21.90 24.07
CA ILE A 64 -9.65 23.12 24.68
C ILE A 64 -10.76 24.16 24.85
#